data_AF-A0A9D1S6K7-F1
#
_entry.id   AF-A0A9D1S6K7-F1
#
_cell.length_a   1.000
_cell.length_b   1.000
_cell.length_c   1.000
_cell.angle_alpha   90.00
_cell.angle_beta   90.00
_cell.angle_gamma   90.00
#
_symmetry.space_group_name_H-M   'P 1'
#
loop_
_entity.id
_entity.type
_entity.pdbx_description
1 polymer ?
#
loop_
_entity_poly.entity_id
_entity_poly.type
_entity_poly.pdbx_seq_one_letter_code
_entity_poly.pdbx_strand_id
1 'polypeptide(L)' 'MEPKGIRKRLNTTVYLTDKLNGLDRAAFTLTGCTIRKNALGEVFYMAELKDLKANSVLVVRLEKVEAE' A
#
# COMPACT_ATOMS: atom_id res chain seq x y z
N MET A 1 -16.36 -0.69 -1.01
CA MET A 1 -15.89 -2.01 -0.58
C MET A 1 -14.68 -1.77 0.31
N GLU A 2 -14.79 -1.99 1.62
CA GLU A 2 -13.69 -1.70 2.56
C GLU A 2 -12.54 -2.69 2.29
N PRO A 3 -11.26 -2.27 2.21
CA PRO A 3 -10.10 -3.15 1.95
C PRO A 3 -9.78 -4.02 3.18
N LYS A 4 -10.78 -4.73 3.71
CA LYS A 4 -10.78 -5.44 5.00
C LYS A 4 -9.77 -6.57 5.08
N GLY A 5 -9.22 -7.03 3.95
CA GLY A 5 -8.29 -8.15 3.87
C GLY A 5 -6.81 -7.75 3.90
N ILE A 6 -6.41 -6.78 3.07
CA ILE A 6 -4.99 -6.50 2.80
C ILE A 6 -4.24 -6.05 4.06
N ARG A 7 -4.86 -5.22 4.92
CA ARG A 7 -4.24 -4.76 6.18
C ARG A 7 -3.85 -5.90 7.15
N LYS A 8 -4.41 -7.10 6.97
CA LYS A 8 -4.09 -8.30 7.77
C LYS A 8 -3.04 -9.21 7.11
N ARG A 9 -2.66 -8.91 5.87
CA ARG A 9 -1.72 -9.67 5.04
C ARG A 9 -0.35 -8.99 5.04
N LEU A 10 0.19 -8.70 6.22
CA LEU A 10 1.57 -8.20 6.31
C LEU A 10 2.53 -9.26 5.76
N ASN A 11 3.66 -8.80 5.23
CA ASN A 11 4.70 -9.59 4.59
C ASN A 11 4.24 -10.38 3.35
N THR A 12 3.16 -9.95 2.69
CA THR A 12 2.74 -10.52 1.40
C THR A 12 3.13 -9.63 0.23
N THR A 13 3.27 -10.26 -0.94
CA THR A 13 3.41 -9.55 -2.22
C THR A 13 2.13 -8.78 -2.52
N VAL A 14 2.29 -7.52 -2.92
CA VAL A 14 1.22 -6.63 -3.35
C VAL A 14 1.67 -5.81 -4.55
N TYR A 15 0.70 -5.26 -5.27
CA TYR A 15 0.89 -4.47 -6.47
C TYR A 15 0.15 -3.14 -6.33
N LEU A 16 0.66 -2.10 -6.99
CA LEU A 16 -0.05 -0.84 -7.10
C LEU A 16 -1.14 -0.95 -8.19
N THR A 17 -2.34 -0.48 -7.87
CA THR A 17 -3.46 -0.40 -8.84
C THR A 17 -3.23 0.73 -9.85
N ASP A 18 -2.63 1.81 -9.37
CA ASP A 18 -2.37 3.00 -10.16
C ASP A 18 -0.95 2.97 -10.72
N LYS A 19 -0.81 3.58 -11.90
CA LYS A 19 0.50 3.86 -12.48
C LYS A 19 1.22 4.91 -11.65
N LEU A 20 2.32 4.53 -11.01
CA LEU A 20 3.15 5.44 -10.24
C LEU A 20 4.52 5.56 -10.91
N ASN A 21 4.73 6.61 -11.71
CA ASN A 21 6.03 6.99 -12.31
C ASN A 21 6.94 5.81 -12.74
N GLY A 22 6.43 4.87 -13.54
CA GLY A 22 7.22 3.74 -14.04
C GLY A 22 7.27 2.50 -13.15
N LEU A 23 6.52 2.46 -12.05
CA LEU A 23 6.35 1.29 -11.17
C LEU A 23 5.14 0.42 -11.55
N ASP A 24 4.67 0.51 -12.79
CA ASP A 24 3.53 -0.26 -13.30
C ASP A 24 3.78 -1.76 -13.08
N ARG A 25 2.92 -2.40 -12.27
CA ARG A 25 3.03 -3.83 -11.88
C ARG A 25 4.31 -4.20 -11.13
N ALA A 26 5.00 -3.24 -10.53
CA ALA A 26 6.08 -3.57 -9.60
C ALA A 26 5.51 -4.34 -8.40
N ALA A 27 6.17 -5.45 -8.07
CA ALA A 27 5.85 -6.24 -6.89
C ALA A 27 6.52 -5.60 -5.67
N PHE A 28 5.72 -5.36 -4.62
CA PHE A 28 6.19 -4.85 -3.34
C PHE A 28 5.82 -5.82 -2.22
N THR A 29 6.49 -5.70 -1.08
CA THR A 29 6.08 -6.37 0.15
C THR A 29 5.32 -5.38 1.04
N LEU A 30 4.10 -5.72 1.46
CA LEU A 30 3.37 -4.93 2.44
C LEU A 30 3.97 -5.13 3.83
N THR A 31 4.68 -4.14 4.37
CA THR A 31 5.36 -4.25 5.68
C THR A 31 4.57 -3.60 6.82
N GLY A 32 3.67 -2.67 6.50
CA GLY A 32 2.91 -1.96 7.51
C GLY A 32 1.63 -1.33 6.99
N CYS A 33 0.72 -1.03 7.92
CA CYS A 33 -0.49 -0.28 7.64
C CYS A 33 -0.77 0.72 8.77
N THR A 34 -0.93 2.00 8.42
CA THR A 34 -1.18 3.08 9.39
C THR A 34 -2.52 3.74 9.10
N ILE A 35 -3.26 4.08 10.15
CA ILE A 35 -4.49 4.87 10.04
C ILE A 35 -4.14 6.36 10.13
N ARG A 36 -4.67 7.17 9.23
CA ARG A 36 -4.54 8.64 9.23
C ARG A 36 -5.89 9.32 9.14
N LYS A 37 -5.95 10.57 9.58
CA LYS A 37 -7.11 11.45 9.51
C LYS A 37 -6.74 12.71 8.74
N ASN A 38 -7.55 13.12 7.76
CA ASN A 38 -7.31 14.37 7.04
C ASN A 38 -7.89 15.58 7.79
N ALA A 39 -7.70 16.78 7.23
CA ALA A 39 -8.18 18.04 7.82
C ALA A 39 -9.72 18.12 7.94
N LEU A 40 -10.47 17.38 7.10
CA LEU A 40 -11.93 17.27 7.16
C LEU A 40 -12.40 16.24 8.20
N GLY A 41 -11.46 15.51 8.79
CA GLY A 41 -11.72 14.49 9.79
C GLY A 41 -12.02 13.10 9.23
N GLU A 42 -11.83 12.89 7.93
CA GLU A 42 -12.03 11.60 7.29
C GLU A 42 -10.85 10.68 7.60
N VAL A 43 -11.16 9.43 7.97
CA VAL A 43 -10.17 8.41 8.32
C VAL A 43 -9.87 7.54 7.11
N PHE A 44 -8.59 7.32 6.82
CA PHE A 44 -8.12 6.48 5.73
C PHE A 44 -6.87 5.69 6.13
N TYR A 45 -6.60 4.61 5.38
CA TYR A 45 -5.46 3.73 5.61
C TYR A 45 -4.32 4.05 4.64
N MET A 46 -3.10 4.05 5.16
CA MET A 46 -1.85 4.09 4.39
C MET A 46 -1.18 2.73 4.47
N ALA A 47 -0.62 2.27 3.36
CA ALA A 47 0.22 1.08 3.24
C ALA A 47 1.70 1.48 3.19
N GLU A 48 2.54 0.77 3.92
CA GLU A 48 3.99 0.82 3.80
C GLU A 48 4.44 -0.36 2.94
N LEU A 49 5.08 -0.05 1.82
CA LEU A 49 5.47 -1.01 0.80
C LEU A 49 6.99 -1.02 0.68
N LYS A 50 7.61 -2.18 0.88
CA LYS A 50 9.04 -2.39 0.65
C LYS A 50 9.27 -2.80 -0.79
N ASP A 51 10.10 -2.04 -1.49
CA ASP A 51 10.73 -2.46 -2.74
C ASP A 51 12.07 -3.13 -2.39
N LEU A 52 12.15 -4.45 -2.62
CA LEU A 52 13.37 -5.21 -2.35
C LEU A 52 14.47 -4.94 -3.38
N LYS A 53 14.12 -4.57 -4.62
CA LYS A 53 15.09 -4.30 -5.70
C LYS A 53 15.76 -2.95 -5.49
N ALA A 54 14.97 -1.92 -5.20
CA ALA A 54 15.48 -0.58 -4.94
C ALA A 54 15.92 -0.37 -3.47
N ASN A 55 15.66 -1.36 -2.60
CA ASN A 55 15.85 -1.27 -1.16
C ASN A 55 15.16 -0.03 -0.52
N SER A 56 14.06 0.43 -1.12
CA SER A 56 13.34 1.62 -0.70
C SER A 56 12.00 1.28 -0.06
N VAL A 57 11.42 2.27 0.63
CA VAL A 57 10.07 2.18 1.19
C VAL A 57 9.18 3.21 0.50
N LEU A 58 7.99 2.77 0.08
CA LEU A 58 6.97 3.60 -0.50
C LEU A 58 5.75 3.62 0.43
N VAL A 59 5.19 4.81 0.64
CA VAL A 59 3.98 4.98 1.47
C VAL A 59 2.85 5.51 0.60
N VAL A 60 1.79 4.72 0.44
CA VAL A 60 0.64 5.02 -0.43
C VAL A 60 -0.68 4.78 0.28
N ARG A 61 -1.79 5.29 -0.27
CA ARG A 61 -3.11 4.93 0.24
C ARG A 61 -3.37 3.44 0.02
N LEU A 62 -3.91 2.77 1.03
CA LEU A 62 -4.20 1.33 0.99
C LEU A 62 -5.17 0.97 -0.14
N GLU A 63 -6.08 1.89 -0.52
CA GLU A 63 -7.02 1.69 -1.64
C GLU A 63 -6.34 1.59 -3.01
N LYS A 64 -5.06 1.95 -3.11
CA LYS A 64 -4.24 1.85 -4.32
C LYS A 64 -3.38 0.57 -4.36
N VAL A 65 -3.65 -0.37 -3.47
CA VAL A 65 -2.85 -1.59 -3.28
C VAL A 65 -3.75 -2.79 -3.44
N GLU A 66 -3.32 -3.74 -4.27
CA GLU A 66 -3.96 -5.04 -4.46
C GLU A 66 -3.01 -6.15 -4.04
N ALA A 67 -3.53 -7.16 -3.34
CA ALA A 67 -2.80 -8.38 -3.08
C ALA A 67 -2.90 -9.31 -4.29
N GLU A 68 -1.89 -10.16 -4.46
CA GLU A 68 -1.96 -11.32 -5.35
C GLU A 68 -3.15 -12.23 -5.03
#